data_AF-A0A2A5SLD0-F1
#
_entry.id   AF-A0A2A5SLD0-F1
#
_cell.length_a   1.000
_cell.length_b   1.000
_cell.length_c   1.000
_cell.angle_alpha   90.00
_cell.angle_beta   90.00
_cell.angle_gamma   90.00
#
_symmetry.space_group_name_H-M   'P 1'
#
loop_
_entity.id
_entity.type
_entity.pdbx_description
1 polymer ?
#
loop_
_entity_poly.entity_id
_entity_poly.type
_entity_poly.pdbx_seq_one_letter_code
_entity_poly.pdbx_strand_id
1 'polypeptide(L)'
;MGFLTVTLLLFLGLVSQKAFADSRLIIVKYGLSPGATGFSENQTTNDGLQINNLPLDNLGNELSVLSGIHYLVYEISPTGDGSELKATNPPPSSYTVLKKVADLATDSNGVASLSVADGYYLIEEQTNPQKGLLKAALPLGIKAPVSGLN
;
A
#
# COMPACT_ATOMS: atom_id res chain seq x y z
N MET A 1 -41.47 54.92 13.45
CA MET A 1 -40.20 54.31 13.01
C MET A 1 -39.94 53.10 13.90
N GLY A 2 -40.19 51.89 13.40
CA GLY A 2 -39.99 50.66 14.15
C GLY A 2 -38.62 50.09 13.83
N PHE A 3 -37.79 49.85 14.86
CA PHE A 3 -36.48 49.22 14.71
C PHE A 3 -36.68 47.71 14.48
N LEU A 4 -36.13 47.20 13.38
CA LEU A 4 -36.07 45.77 13.08
C LEU A 4 -34.84 45.18 13.78
N THR A 5 -35.05 44.33 14.78
CA THR A 5 -33.98 43.59 15.46
C THR A 5 -33.69 42.32 14.66
N VAL A 6 -32.49 42.19 14.07
CA VAL A 6 -32.04 40.94 13.44
C VAL A 6 -31.19 40.18 14.44
N THR A 7 -31.66 39.01 14.87
CA THR A 7 -30.92 38.10 15.75
C THR A 7 -30.08 37.15 14.89
N LEU A 8 -28.76 37.19 15.04
CA LEU A 8 -27.82 36.25 14.42
C LEU A 8 -27.85 34.93 15.21
N LEU A 9 -28.44 33.87 14.64
CA LEU A 9 -28.29 32.50 15.17
C LEU A 9 -27.01 31.87 14.60
N LEU A 10 -25.97 31.77 15.43
CA LEU A 10 -24.75 31.07 15.11
C LEU A 10 -24.92 29.58 15.47
N PHE A 11 -25.16 28.72 14.48
CA PHE A 11 -25.10 27.27 14.69
C PHE A 11 -23.63 26.83 14.64
N LEU A 12 -23.02 26.64 15.81
CA LEU A 12 -21.74 25.94 15.95
C LEU A 12 -22.00 24.44 15.82
N GLY A 13 -22.04 23.95 14.58
CA GLY A 13 -21.97 22.53 14.30
C GLY A 13 -20.55 22.03 14.56
N LEU A 14 -20.30 21.40 15.71
CA LEU A 14 -19.14 20.54 15.89
C LEU A 14 -19.34 19.33 14.98
N VAL A 15 -18.83 19.40 13.75
CA VAL A 15 -18.60 18.20 12.96
C VAL A 15 -17.53 17.43 13.70
N SER A 16 -17.94 16.41 14.45
CA SER A 16 -17.04 15.41 14.96
C SER A 16 -16.49 14.67 13.74
N GLN A 17 -15.42 15.19 13.14
CA GLN A 17 -14.57 14.38 12.29
C GLN A 17 -14.02 13.31 13.23
N LYS A 18 -14.61 12.10 13.20
CA LYS A 18 -13.85 10.92 13.60
C LYS A 18 -12.62 10.94 12.70
N ALA A 19 -11.50 11.44 13.22
CA ALA A 19 -10.21 11.19 12.65
C ALA A 19 -9.98 9.69 12.85
N PHE A 20 -10.46 8.89 11.90
CA PHE A 20 -9.97 7.54 11.74
C PHE A 20 -8.46 7.69 11.51
N ALA A 21 -7.67 6.94 12.26
CA ALA A 21 -6.25 6.81 11.96
C ALA A 21 -6.16 6.04 10.64
N ASP A 22 -6.35 6.74 9.52
CA ASP A 22 -6.32 6.13 8.20
C ASP A 22 -4.87 5.75 7.91
N SER A 23 -4.57 4.46 8.02
CA SER A 23 -3.32 3.91 7.51
C SER A 23 -3.34 4.04 5.98
N ARG A 24 -2.18 4.35 5.38
CA ARG A 24 -2.07 4.48 3.92
C ARG A 24 -1.15 3.42 3.37
N LEU A 25 -1.70 2.54 2.54
CA LEU A 25 -0.92 1.63 1.71
C LEU A 25 -0.35 2.42 0.53
N ILE A 26 0.96 2.37 0.36
CA ILE A 26 1.68 2.94 -0.79
C ILE A 26 2.47 1.82 -1.44
N ILE A 27 2.22 1.60 -2.73
CA ILE A 27 2.93 0.62 -3.55
C ILE A 27 3.77 1.41 -4.56
N VAL A 28 5.07 1.14 -4.59
CA VAL A 28 5.98 1.72 -5.59
C VAL A 28 6.59 0.58 -6.39
N LYS A 29 6.45 0.61 -7.71
CA LYS A 29 6.97 -0.44 -8.58
C LYS A 29 8.20 0.02 -9.35
N TYR A 30 9.28 -0.72 -9.15
CA TYR A 30 10.55 -0.53 -9.85
C TYR A 30 10.81 -1.65 -10.88
N GLY A 31 11.51 -1.29 -11.94
CA GLY A 31 12.09 -2.18 -12.95
C GLY A 31 13.61 -2.26 -12.80
N LEU A 32 14.15 -3.45 -13.04
CA LEU A 32 15.60 -3.69 -13.08
C LEU A 32 16.19 -3.18 -14.40
N SER A 33 17.45 -2.70 -14.34
CA SER A 33 18.20 -2.39 -15.56
C SER A 33 18.48 -3.65 -16.38
N PRO A 34 18.71 -3.55 -17.70
CA PRO A 34 19.10 -4.69 -18.52
C PRO A 34 20.32 -5.43 -17.94
N GLY A 35 20.17 -6.73 -17.71
CA GLY A 35 21.24 -7.58 -17.17
C GLY A 35 21.31 -7.64 -15.64
N ALA A 36 20.57 -6.78 -14.92
CA ALA A 36 20.43 -6.90 -13.47
C ALA A 36 19.52 -8.09 -13.11
N THR A 37 19.83 -8.74 -11.99
CA THR A 37 19.12 -9.95 -11.51
C THR A 37 18.43 -9.75 -10.17
N GLY A 38 18.64 -8.60 -9.52
CA GLY A 38 18.02 -8.27 -8.24
C GLY A 38 18.34 -6.86 -7.77
N PHE A 39 17.96 -6.58 -6.54
CA PHE A 39 18.22 -5.31 -5.86
C PHE A 39 19.48 -5.41 -4.99
N SER A 40 20.11 -4.28 -4.70
CA SER A 40 21.13 -4.21 -3.65
C SER A 40 20.45 -4.27 -2.27
N GLU A 41 20.49 -5.45 -1.64
CA GLU A 41 19.83 -5.72 -0.35
C GLU A 41 20.30 -4.79 0.78
N ASN A 42 21.55 -4.34 0.71
CA ASN A 42 22.21 -3.42 1.63
C ASN A 42 21.68 -1.97 1.56
N GLN A 43 20.71 -1.67 0.69
CA GLN A 43 20.03 -0.37 0.61
C GLN A 43 18.55 -0.41 1.03
N THR A 44 18.01 -1.59 1.39
CA THR A 44 16.58 -1.73 1.70
C THR A 44 16.36 -2.48 3.01
N THR A 45 15.78 -1.83 4.02
CA THR A 45 15.15 -2.50 5.16
C THR A 45 13.66 -2.69 4.87
N ASN A 46 13.15 -3.92 5.04
CA ASN A 46 11.72 -4.20 4.91
C ASN A 46 11.03 -4.01 6.27
N ASP A 47 10.92 -2.76 6.70
CA ASP A 47 10.28 -2.33 7.95
C ASP A 47 8.82 -1.88 7.76
N GLY A 48 8.31 -1.93 6.53
CA GLY A 48 6.98 -1.45 6.18
C GLY A 48 6.85 0.08 6.11
N LEU A 49 7.96 0.82 6.24
CA LEU A 49 8.02 2.27 6.01
C LEU A 49 8.36 2.58 4.55
N GLN A 50 8.09 3.83 4.15
CA GLN A 50 8.48 4.31 2.85
C GLN A 50 10.01 4.36 2.73
N ILE A 51 10.54 3.78 1.66
CA ILE A 51 11.95 3.88 1.31
C ILE A 51 12.21 5.30 0.76
N ASN A 52 13.02 6.10 1.46
CA ASN A 52 13.32 7.49 1.09
C ASN A 52 14.40 7.63 0.01
N ASN A 53 15.07 6.53 -0.37
CA ASN A 53 16.09 6.50 -1.42
C ASN A 53 15.61 5.62 -2.59
N LEU A 54 15.91 6.02 -3.83
CA LEU A 54 15.74 5.13 -4.98
C LEU A 54 16.67 3.93 -4.79
N PRO A 55 16.16 2.70 -4.62
CA PRO A 55 17.03 1.55 -4.45
C PRO A 55 17.89 1.38 -5.71
N LEU A 56 19.09 0.83 -5.54
CA LEU A 56 19.94 0.44 -6.67
C LEU A 56 19.67 -1.02 -7.04
N ASP A 57 19.85 -1.35 -8.31
CA ASP A 57 19.95 -2.75 -8.72
C ASP A 57 21.28 -3.36 -8.26
N ASN A 58 21.44 -4.68 -8.44
CA ASN A 58 22.65 -5.40 -8.07
C ASN A 58 23.87 -5.12 -8.95
N LEU A 59 23.76 -4.18 -9.90
CA LEU A 59 24.85 -3.66 -10.72
C LEU A 59 25.20 -2.21 -10.34
N GLY A 60 24.50 -1.62 -9.37
CA GLY A 60 24.72 -0.25 -8.89
C GLY A 60 24.01 0.83 -9.71
N ASN A 61 23.09 0.46 -10.61
CA ASN A 61 22.30 1.43 -11.35
C ASN A 61 21.04 1.82 -10.57
N GLU A 62 20.60 3.06 -10.74
CA GLU A 62 19.31 3.52 -10.21
C GLU A 62 18.16 2.77 -10.87
N LEU A 63 17.21 2.32 -10.04
CA LEU A 63 16.02 1.67 -10.55
C LEU A 63 15.07 2.66 -11.22
N SER A 64 14.45 2.20 -12.31
CA SER A 64 13.41 2.98 -13.00
C SER A 64 12.02 2.62 -12.47
N VAL A 65 11.17 3.62 -12.25
CA VAL A 65 9.77 3.40 -11.87
C VAL A 65 8.94 2.86 -13.03
N LEU A 66 7.92 2.03 -12.74
CA LEU A 66 7.04 1.42 -13.73
C LEU A 66 5.57 1.84 -13.50
N SER A 67 5.03 2.56 -14.46
CA SER A 67 3.61 2.95 -14.52
C SER A 67 2.72 1.86 -15.14
N GLY A 68 1.46 1.81 -14.74
CA GLY A 68 0.43 0.93 -15.30
C GLY A 68 0.55 -0.52 -14.87
N ILE A 69 1.21 -0.79 -13.73
CA ILE A 69 1.27 -2.13 -13.12
C ILE A 69 0.08 -2.27 -12.17
N HIS A 70 -0.71 -3.32 -12.38
CA HIS A 70 -1.95 -3.56 -11.64
C HIS A 70 -1.69 -4.39 -10.37
N TYR A 71 -2.39 -4.00 -9.31
CA TYR A 71 -2.40 -4.68 -8.02
C TYR A 71 -3.83 -4.91 -7.56
N LEU A 72 -4.13 -6.15 -7.17
CA LEU A 72 -5.35 -6.49 -6.45
C LEU A 72 -5.04 -6.45 -4.96
N VAL A 73 -5.89 -5.76 -4.20
CA VAL A 73 -5.77 -5.66 -2.74
C VAL A 73 -7.00 -6.30 -2.11
N TYR A 74 -6.77 -7.22 -1.19
CA TYR A 74 -7.79 -7.93 -0.45
C TYR A 74 -7.66 -7.67 1.04
N GLU A 75 -8.78 -7.48 1.72
CA GLU A 75 -8.83 -7.59 3.18
C GLU A 75 -8.91 -9.08 3.54
N ILE A 76 -8.05 -9.50 4.47
CA ILE A 76 -7.93 -10.89 4.88
C ILE A 76 -8.05 -11.02 6.40
N SER A 77 -8.45 -12.20 6.86
CA SER A 77 -8.33 -12.61 8.25
C SER A 77 -7.30 -13.73 8.35
N PRO A 78 -6.19 -13.54 9.07
CA PRO A 78 -5.26 -14.63 9.35
C PRO A 78 -5.96 -15.81 10.04
N THR A 79 -5.51 -17.02 9.75
CA THR A 79 -5.87 -18.21 10.51
C THR A 79 -4.98 -18.25 11.76
N GLY A 80 -5.55 -18.44 12.96
CA GLY A 80 -4.79 -18.42 14.23
C GLY A 80 -4.71 -17.01 14.86
N ASP A 81 -3.71 -16.78 15.71
CA ASP A 81 -3.56 -15.52 16.49
C ASP A 81 -2.95 -14.34 15.70
N GLY A 82 -2.79 -14.49 14.38
CA GLY A 82 -2.26 -13.45 13.51
C GLY A 82 -0.74 -13.32 13.49
N SER A 83 -0.01 -14.06 14.35
CA SER A 83 1.45 -14.12 14.38
C SER A 83 2.04 -14.91 13.19
N GLU A 84 1.20 -15.71 12.53
CA GLU A 84 1.62 -16.68 11.51
C GLU A 84 1.58 -16.13 10.08
N LEU A 85 1.02 -14.92 9.87
CA LEU A 85 0.94 -14.34 8.53
C LEU A 85 2.34 -13.91 8.08
N LYS A 86 2.94 -14.69 7.18
CA LYS A 86 4.21 -14.33 6.54
C LYS A 86 4.03 -13.11 5.65
N ALA A 87 4.95 -12.15 5.76
CA ALA A 87 4.90 -10.94 4.94
C ALA A 87 5.08 -11.24 3.44
N THR A 88 5.99 -12.14 3.08
CA THR A 88 6.23 -12.52 1.68
C THR A 88 5.64 -13.89 1.37
N ASN A 89 4.85 -13.95 0.31
CA ASN A 89 4.18 -15.16 -0.18
C ASN A 89 3.45 -15.94 0.93
N PRO A 90 2.51 -15.31 1.67
CA PRO A 90 1.75 -16.01 2.70
C PRO A 90 1.03 -17.23 2.09
N PRO A 91 1.15 -18.42 2.71
CA PRO A 91 0.49 -19.61 2.18
C PRO A 91 -1.03 -19.43 2.23
N PRO A 92 -1.80 -19.82 1.19
CA PRO A 92 -3.26 -19.62 1.16
C PRO A 92 -4.02 -20.24 2.34
N SER A 93 -3.45 -21.25 3.02
CA SER A 93 -4.05 -21.86 4.22
C SER A 93 -3.91 -21.02 5.49
N SER A 94 -3.04 -20.00 5.51
CA SER A 94 -2.81 -19.16 6.69
C SER A 94 -3.74 -17.95 6.78
N TYR A 95 -4.70 -17.81 5.86
CA TYR A 95 -5.69 -16.74 5.92
C TYR A 95 -6.98 -17.09 5.19
N THR A 96 -8.03 -16.32 5.46
CA THR A 96 -9.28 -16.28 4.70
C THR A 96 -9.42 -14.92 4.04
N VAL A 97 -9.75 -14.90 2.75
CA VAL A 97 -10.10 -13.65 2.05
C VAL A 97 -11.49 -13.20 2.47
N LEU A 98 -11.59 -11.97 2.99
CA LEU A 98 -12.87 -11.39 3.40
C LEU A 98 -13.55 -10.69 2.22
N LYS A 99 -12.81 -9.82 1.52
CA LYS A 99 -13.29 -9.09 0.34
C LYS A 99 -12.13 -8.50 -0.46
N LYS A 100 -12.37 -8.24 -1.74
CA LYS A 100 -11.53 -7.34 -2.54
C LYS A 100 -11.81 -5.90 -2.13
N VAL A 101 -10.77 -5.14 -1.79
CA VAL A 101 -10.88 -3.73 -1.40
C VAL A 101 -10.44 -2.78 -2.50
N ALA A 102 -9.53 -3.20 -3.39
CA ALA A 102 -9.12 -2.37 -4.50
C ALA A 102 -8.56 -3.17 -5.70
N ASP A 103 -8.58 -2.50 -6.84
CA ASP A 103 -7.83 -2.82 -8.06
C ASP A 103 -7.16 -1.52 -8.49
N LEU A 104 -5.84 -1.43 -8.29
CA LEU A 104 -5.07 -0.21 -8.42
C LEU A 104 -4.02 -0.38 -9.51
N ALA A 105 -3.78 0.66 -10.30
CA ALA A 105 -2.66 0.72 -11.22
C ALA A 105 -1.67 1.80 -10.76
N THR A 106 -0.37 1.53 -10.92
CA THR A 106 0.66 2.55 -10.66
C THR A 106 0.54 3.73 -11.64
N ASP A 107 0.68 4.94 -11.13
CA ASP A 107 0.64 6.18 -11.91
C ASP A 107 1.94 6.40 -12.72
N SER A 108 2.09 7.59 -13.32
CA SER A 108 3.30 7.96 -14.08
C SER A 108 4.59 7.99 -13.24
N ASN A 109 4.47 8.08 -11.90
CA ASN A 109 5.59 8.01 -10.97
C ASN A 109 5.84 6.58 -10.48
N GLY A 110 5.11 5.59 -11.01
CA GLY A 110 5.17 4.20 -10.57
C GLY A 110 4.56 3.96 -9.19
N VAL A 111 3.66 4.85 -8.74
CA VAL A 111 3.05 4.81 -7.40
C VAL A 111 1.56 4.47 -7.49
N ALA A 112 1.09 3.58 -6.65
CA ALA A 112 -0.32 3.37 -6.35
C ALA A 112 -0.55 3.55 -4.84
N SER A 113 -1.69 4.10 -4.44
CA SER A 113 -1.98 4.29 -3.01
C SER A 113 -3.45 4.10 -2.67
N LEU A 114 -3.70 3.66 -1.44
CA LEU A 114 -5.04 3.37 -0.91
C LEU A 114 -5.07 3.68 0.59
N SER A 115 -6.08 4.42 1.04
CA SER A 115 -6.40 4.51 2.47
C SER A 115 -7.03 3.19 2.92
N VAL A 116 -6.49 2.62 4.00
CA VAL A 116 -6.92 1.34 4.55
C VAL A 116 -7.20 1.49 6.04
N ALA A 117 -8.23 0.79 6.51
CA ALA A 117 -8.51 0.69 7.94
C ALA A 117 -7.53 -0.30 8.61
N ASP A 118 -7.49 -0.28 9.94
CA ASP A 118 -6.77 -1.28 10.73
C ASP A 118 -7.23 -2.70 10.34
N GLY A 119 -6.26 -3.59 10.08
CA GLY A 119 -6.56 -4.93 9.60
C GLY A 119 -5.39 -5.58 8.87
N TYR A 120 -5.66 -6.73 8.26
CA TYR A 120 -4.68 -7.48 7.48
C TYR A 120 -5.06 -7.44 6.00
N TYR A 121 -4.06 -7.29 5.15
CA TYR A 121 -4.25 -7.17 3.71
C TYR A 121 -3.32 -8.09 2.93
N LEU A 122 -3.82 -8.62 1.82
CA LEU A 122 -3.05 -9.32 0.80
C LEU A 122 -2.97 -8.45 -0.46
N ILE A 123 -1.76 -8.25 -0.97
CA ILE A 123 -1.48 -7.49 -2.18
C ILE A 123 -0.94 -8.46 -3.24
N GLU A 124 -1.59 -8.49 -4.41
CA GLU A 124 -1.22 -9.34 -5.53
C GLU A 124 -0.93 -8.50 -6.77
N GLU A 125 0.31 -8.55 -7.25
CA GLU A 125 0.65 -8.00 -8.56
C GLU A 125 0.02 -8.83 -9.68
N GLN A 126 -0.51 -8.17 -10.70
CA GLN A 126 -1.04 -8.82 -11.90
C GLN A 126 0.03 -8.83 -12.99
N THR A 127 0.05 -9.89 -13.80
CA THR A 127 0.94 -9.93 -14.98
C THR A 127 0.58 -8.81 -15.96
N ASN A 128 1.60 -8.26 -16.61
CA ASN A 128 1.42 -7.25 -17.64
C ASN A 128 2.40 -7.52 -18.80
N PRO A 129 2.02 -8.40 -19.74
CA PRO A 129 2.88 -8.77 -20.87
C PRO A 129 3.30 -7.58 -21.74
N GLN A 130 2.46 -6.54 -21.86
CA GLN A 130 2.77 -5.33 -22.63
C GLN A 130 3.94 -4.52 -22.03
N LYS A 131 4.22 -4.72 -20.74
CA LYS A 131 5.33 -4.09 -20.01
C LYS A 131 6.48 -5.08 -19.72
N GLY A 132 6.46 -6.26 -20.34
CA GLY A 132 7.46 -7.32 -20.10
C GLY A 132 7.30 -8.05 -18.76
N LEU A 133 6.22 -7.79 -18.02
CA LEU A 133 5.91 -8.44 -16.74
C LEU A 133 5.17 -9.76 -17.00
N LEU A 134 5.92 -10.77 -17.45
CA LEU A 134 5.38 -12.10 -17.77
C LEU A 134 5.04 -12.94 -16.54
N LYS A 135 5.66 -12.62 -15.41
CA LYS A 135 5.43 -13.25 -14.11
C LYS A 135 5.21 -12.15 -13.07
N ALA A 136 4.13 -12.27 -12.31
CA ALA A 136 3.85 -11.39 -11.19
C ALA A 136 4.87 -11.60 -10.05
N ALA A 137 5.15 -10.54 -9.30
CA ALA A 137 5.79 -10.61 -8.02
C ALA A 137 5.02 -11.54 -7.06
N LEU A 138 5.75 -12.08 -6.08
CA LEU A 138 5.13 -12.86 -5.01
C LEU A 138 4.13 -11.99 -4.23
N PRO A 139 2.96 -12.53 -3.83
CA PRO A 139 2.00 -11.80 -3.02
C PRO A 139 2.61 -11.32 -1.70
N LEU A 140 2.13 -10.19 -1.20
CA LEU A 140 2.57 -9.61 0.06
C LEU A 140 1.42 -9.54 1.07
N GLY A 141 1.65 -10.03 2.28
CA GLY A 141 0.77 -9.87 3.43
C GLY A 141 1.24 -8.71 4.31
N ILE A 142 0.34 -7.81 4.69
CA ILE A 142 0.64 -6.68 5.59
C ILE A 142 -0.39 -6.59 6.71
N LYS A 143 0.02 -5.96 7.81
CA LYS A 143 -0.86 -5.53 8.91
C LYS A 143 -0.85 -4.00 8.98
N ALA A 144 -2.03 -3.40 9.02
CA ALA A 144 -2.24 -1.98 9.25
C ALA A 144 -2.79 -1.76 10.69
N PRO A 145 -2.31 -0.75 11.43
CA PRO A 145 -1.11 0.03 11.12
C PRO A 145 0.15 -0.84 11.23
N VAL A 146 1.23 -0.44 10.57
CA VAL A 146 2.52 -1.11 10.71
C VAL A 146 3.06 -0.85 12.12
N SER A 147 3.26 -1.90 12.90
CA SER A 147 3.83 -1.80 14.25
C SER A 147 5.32 -1.44 14.15
N GLY A 148 5.70 -0.20 14.44
CA GLY A 148 7.11 0.22 14.34
C GLY A 148 7.49 1.60 14.89
N LEU A 149 6.63 2.29 15.64
CA LEU A 149 6.99 3.53 16.34
C LEU A 149 7.22 3.23 17.82
N ASN A 150 8.44 2.78 18.16
CA ASN A 150 9.04 2.99 19.47
C ASN A 150 10.41 3.62 19.25
#